data_AF-A0A024E5L1-F1
#
_entry.id   AF-A0A024E5L1-F1
#
_cell.length_a   1.000
_cell.length_b   1.000
_cell.length_c   1.000
_cell.angle_alpha   90.00
_cell.angle_beta   90.00
_cell.angle_gamma   90.00
#
_symmetry.space_group_name_H-M   'P 1'
#
loop_
_entity.id
_entity.type
_entity.pdbx_description
1 polymer ?
#
loop_
_entity_poly.entity_id
_entity_poly.type
_entity_poly.pdbx_seq_one_letter_code
_entity_poly.pdbx_strand_id
1 'polypeptide(L)'
;MAYKGDLNGKDGFMKPLFRALSSALEHLIPPKRGEGFEDLCLDVFEYVLKKRGIPLSGDCFANMDARGVSGDGQTGIDIWDPATLAVAQCKNQKDIYPSHLDAEAEKLLAYDDRVSHYFFLISHERVRRTLQDWVKITNQKNEHSNTEGGSLPCQPSERLPKFHIVGWGELKGYLLESNFLMWKWCLAHPVIHHYPYLPSLDIKFLVESFEKTKVKSINTPSRRESKDAVAGMLRSIDIDALANIVTDGKVLRNVFDGLNQFVDEWRETLNVARTYSVAVEDIDSRDPIIMERGCSLMNELARHLPRISILRYLHEVYRACDDFLKVFREEDSYAREYVTVEEHGEEREFEGDTTLLFNFSNTDWTSPYYIDPKYVNGLLGKIIELVTKTRLEALHDTDLKRNVF
;
A
#
# COMPACT_ATOMS: atom_id res chain seq x y z
N MET A 1 -15.43 -11.80 3.66
CA MET A 1 -16.10 -12.73 2.72
C MET A 1 -16.06 -14.13 3.33
N ALA A 2 -17.20 -14.81 3.48
CA ALA A 2 -17.25 -16.10 4.17
C ALA A 2 -16.70 -17.25 3.31
N TYR A 3 -15.59 -17.87 3.74
CA TYR A 3 -15.00 -19.03 3.07
C TYR A 3 -15.29 -20.34 3.81
N LYS A 4 -16.01 -21.25 3.14
CA LYS A 4 -16.09 -22.69 3.40
C LYS A 4 -15.12 -23.38 2.43
N GLY A 5 -14.07 -23.99 2.96
CA GLY A 5 -13.13 -24.78 2.17
C GLY A 5 -12.39 -25.76 3.04
N ASP A 6 -12.98 -26.93 3.25
CA ASP A 6 -12.34 -28.07 3.90
C ASP A 6 -11.22 -28.58 2.97
N LEU A 7 -9.96 -28.56 3.44
CA LEU A 7 -8.77 -29.00 2.70
C LEU A 7 -8.63 -30.53 2.62
N ASN A 8 -9.63 -31.28 3.09
CA ASN A 8 -9.62 -32.72 3.12
C ASN A 8 -10.26 -33.33 1.88
N GLY A 9 -9.50 -33.46 0.78
CA GLY A 9 -9.86 -34.44 -0.26
C GLY A 9 -9.26 -34.23 -1.64
N LYS A 10 -8.05 -34.77 -1.88
CA LYS A 10 -7.77 -35.83 -2.89
C LYS A 10 -6.27 -36.11 -2.97
N ASP A 11 -5.94 -37.37 -2.72
CA ASP A 11 -4.61 -37.94 -2.54
C ASP A 11 -3.88 -38.20 -3.86
N GLY A 12 -2.71 -37.60 -4.04
CA GLY A 12 -1.77 -37.97 -5.10
C GLY A 12 -0.69 -36.91 -5.29
N PHE A 13 -1.08 -35.72 -5.76
CA PHE A 13 -0.15 -34.63 -6.06
C PHE A 13 0.11 -33.68 -4.88
N MET A 14 -0.83 -33.61 -3.93
CA MET A 14 -0.75 -32.71 -2.77
C MET A 14 0.14 -33.24 -1.63
N LYS A 15 0.43 -34.54 -1.55
CA LYS A 15 1.20 -35.13 -0.44
C LYS A 15 2.66 -34.63 -0.36
N PRO A 16 3.42 -34.55 -1.46
CA PRO A 16 4.78 -34.03 -1.44
C PRO A 16 4.82 -32.53 -1.12
N LEU A 17 3.91 -31.75 -1.71
CA LEU A 17 3.78 -30.31 -1.45
C LEU A 17 3.41 -30.06 0.02
N PHE A 18 2.41 -30.76 0.54
CA PHE A 18 1.98 -30.64 1.94
C PHE A 18 3.11 -31.03 2.91
N ARG A 19 3.90 -32.06 2.60
CA ARG A 19 5.09 -32.42 3.41
C ARG A 19 6.18 -31.36 3.36
N ALA A 20 6.46 -30.80 2.19
CA ALA A 20 7.43 -29.72 2.03
C ALA A 20 6.99 -28.45 2.79
N LEU A 21 5.71 -28.09 2.69
CA LEU A 21 5.11 -26.98 3.42
C LEU A 21 5.09 -27.22 4.94
N SER A 22 4.74 -28.43 5.37
CA SER A 22 4.77 -28.80 6.79
C SER A 22 6.20 -28.69 7.34
N SER A 23 7.19 -29.16 6.59
CA SER A 23 8.60 -29.03 6.97
C SER A 23 9.06 -27.58 6.99
N ALA A 24 8.71 -26.77 5.99
CA ALA A 24 9.03 -25.35 5.97
C ALA A 24 8.41 -24.60 7.17
N LEU A 25 7.17 -24.94 7.52
CA LEU A 25 6.44 -24.35 8.65
C LEU A 25 7.00 -24.79 10.00
N GLU A 26 7.50 -26.02 10.12
CA GLU A 26 8.23 -26.47 11.31
C GLU A 26 9.50 -25.65 11.55
N HIS A 27 10.21 -25.30 10.47
CA HIS A 27 11.44 -24.51 10.52
C HIS A 27 11.25 -23.00 10.50
N LEU A 28 10.02 -22.51 10.28
CA LEU A 28 9.72 -21.09 10.30
C LEU A 28 9.84 -20.55 11.73
N ILE A 29 10.81 -19.65 11.92
CA ILE A 29 11.01 -18.91 13.16
C ILE A 29 10.17 -17.62 13.14
N PRO A 30 9.72 -17.11 14.30
CA PRO A 30 9.06 -15.82 14.35
C PRO A 30 9.97 -14.73 13.76
N PRO A 31 9.46 -13.81 12.91
CA PRO A 31 10.20 -12.62 12.51
C PRO A 31 10.69 -11.87 13.76
N LYS A 32 11.83 -11.16 13.72
CA LYS A 32 12.31 -10.43 14.92
C LYS A 32 11.48 -9.16 15.18
N ARG A 33 11.68 -8.57 16.35
CA ARG A 33 10.96 -7.35 16.76
C ARG A 33 11.33 -6.20 15.82
N GLY A 34 10.32 -5.52 15.26
CA GLY A 34 10.52 -4.48 14.24
C GLY A 34 10.90 -5.02 12.85
N GLU A 35 11.04 -6.34 12.69
CA GLU A 35 11.32 -7.02 11.41
C GLU A 35 10.06 -7.76 10.89
N GLY A 36 8.84 -7.34 11.28
CA GLY A 36 7.58 -7.84 10.70
C GLY A 36 6.75 -8.83 11.53
N PHE A 37 7.05 -9.04 12.83
CA PHE A 37 6.19 -9.92 13.67
C PHE A 37 4.77 -9.36 13.83
N GLU A 38 4.63 -8.04 13.99
CA GLU A 38 3.34 -7.35 14.04
C GLU A 38 2.60 -7.46 12.70
N ASP A 39 3.31 -7.32 11.57
CA ASP A 39 2.73 -7.51 10.23
C ASP A 39 2.21 -8.94 10.03
N LEU A 40 2.96 -9.95 10.49
CA LEU A 40 2.51 -11.34 10.46
C LEU A 40 1.26 -11.52 11.32
N CYS A 41 1.29 -10.99 12.54
CA CYS A 41 0.15 -11.07 13.45
C CYS A 41 -1.09 -10.43 12.84
N LEU A 42 -0.94 -9.28 12.18
CA LEU A 42 -2.01 -8.60 11.45
C LEU A 42 -2.56 -9.46 10.32
N ASP A 43 -1.69 -10.02 9.47
CA ASP A 43 -2.07 -10.86 8.34
C ASP A 43 -2.86 -12.11 8.76
N VAL A 44 -2.51 -12.72 9.91
CA VAL A 44 -3.18 -13.95 10.38
C VAL A 44 -4.36 -13.69 11.31
N PHE A 45 -4.61 -12.43 11.73
CA PHE A 45 -5.55 -12.15 12.82
C PHE A 45 -6.99 -12.55 12.47
N GLU A 46 -7.43 -12.40 11.22
CA GLU A 46 -8.75 -12.87 10.77
C GLU A 46 -8.95 -14.36 11.07
N TYR A 47 -7.92 -15.17 10.83
CA TYR A 47 -7.98 -16.61 11.04
C TYR A 47 -7.95 -16.97 12.53
N VAL A 48 -7.26 -16.19 13.37
CA VAL A 48 -7.33 -16.29 14.82
C VAL A 48 -8.77 -16.04 15.30
N LEU A 49 -9.39 -14.94 14.84
CA LEU A 49 -10.77 -14.58 15.19
C LEU A 49 -11.76 -15.66 14.75
N LYS A 50 -11.64 -16.14 13.51
CA LYS A 50 -12.46 -17.22 12.95
C LYS A 50 -12.33 -18.51 13.75
N LYS A 51 -11.10 -18.93 14.08
CA LYS A 51 -10.86 -20.15 14.86
C LYS A 51 -11.46 -20.07 16.26
N ARG A 52 -11.45 -18.88 16.86
CA ARG A 52 -12.01 -18.63 18.19
C ARG A 52 -13.52 -18.35 18.16
N GLY A 53 -14.14 -18.31 16.98
CA GLY A 53 -15.58 -18.12 16.82
C GLY A 53 -16.04 -16.74 17.28
N ILE A 54 -15.22 -15.71 17.10
CA ILE A 54 -15.57 -14.35 17.51
C ILE A 54 -16.64 -13.80 16.54
N PRO A 55 -17.84 -13.42 17.04
CA PRO A 55 -18.90 -12.93 16.18
C PRO A 55 -18.62 -11.51 15.70
N LEU A 56 -19.13 -11.18 14.51
CA LEU A 56 -19.17 -9.80 14.03
C LEU A 56 -20.11 -8.97 14.91
N SER A 57 -19.68 -7.76 15.25
CA SER A 57 -20.43 -6.77 16.00
C SER A 57 -21.15 -5.82 15.03
N GLY A 58 -22.41 -6.14 14.69
CA GLY A 58 -23.29 -5.27 13.89
C GLY A 58 -22.91 -5.12 12.41
N ASP A 59 -23.44 -4.08 11.75
CA ASP A 59 -23.31 -3.81 10.30
C ASP A 59 -21.93 -3.23 9.89
N CYS A 60 -20.94 -3.21 10.78
CA CYS A 60 -19.62 -2.65 10.51
C CYS A 60 -18.78 -3.59 9.66
N PHE A 61 -18.89 -3.47 8.34
CA PHE A 61 -17.90 -4.00 7.38
C PHE A 61 -16.75 -3.00 7.23
N ALA A 62 -15.93 -2.87 8.28
CA ALA A 62 -14.71 -2.07 8.24
C ALA A 62 -13.47 -2.98 8.27
N ASN A 63 -12.40 -2.56 7.58
CA ASN A 63 -11.15 -3.32 7.52
C ASN A 63 -10.42 -3.29 8.88
N MET A 64 -9.69 -4.36 9.20
CA MET A 64 -8.80 -4.40 10.36
C MET A 64 -7.74 -3.30 10.28
N ASP A 65 -7.52 -2.63 11.40
CA ASP A 65 -6.54 -1.58 11.56
C ASP A 65 -5.37 -2.05 12.43
N ALA A 66 -4.17 -2.12 11.87
CA ALA A 66 -2.96 -2.09 12.69
C ALA A 66 -2.74 -0.67 13.24
N ARG A 67 -2.50 -0.55 14.54
CA ARG A 67 -2.00 0.66 15.19
C ARG A 67 -0.53 0.43 15.53
N GLY A 68 0.40 0.80 14.65
CA GLY A 68 1.83 0.75 15.03
C GLY A 68 2.88 0.99 13.94
N VAL A 69 3.10 2.25 13.51
CA VAL A 69 4.45 2.72 13.04
C VAL A 69 4.76 4.14 13.55
N SER A 70 4.04 4.66 14.54
CA SER A 70 4.43 5.90 15.22
C SER A 70 3.97 5.90 16.67
N GLY A 71 4.87 5.45 17.55
CA GLY A 71 4.71 5.41 18.99
C GLY A 71 4.10 4.10 19.47
N ASP A 72 4.70 3.50 20.52
CA ASP A 72 3.96 2.64 21.45
C ASP A 72 2.61 3.33 21.72
N GLY A 73 1.53 2.82 21.14
CA GLY A 73 0.19 3.31 21.46
C GLY A 73 0.04 3.17 22.97
N GLN A 74 -0.16 4.30 23.66
CA GLN A 74 -0.11 4.43 25.12
C GLN A 74 -1.00 3.42 25.89
N THR A 75 -1.89 2.73 25.19
CA THR A 75 -2.90 1.82 25.72
C THR A 75 -2.63 0.33 25.45
N GLY A 76 -1.49 -0.04 24.86
CA GLY A 76 -1.10 -1.45 24.65
C GLY A 76 -1.96 -2.21 23.63
N ILE A 77 -2.22 -1.62 22.46
CA ILE A 77 -2.93 -2.26 21.35
C ILE A 77 -2.11 -2.08 20.07
N ASP A 78 -1.73 -3.19 19.46
CA ASP A 78 -1.01 -3.22 18.17
C ASP A 78 -1.96 -3.47 16.99
N ILE A 79 -3.06 -4.23 17.20
CA ILE A 79 -4.06 -4.54 16.17
C ILE A 79 -5.47 -4.27 16.72
N TRP A 80 -6.33 -3.64 15.92
CA TRP A 80 -7.74 -3.40 16.22
C TRP A 80 -8.60 -3.86 15.06
N ASP A 81 -9.56 -4.75 15.34
CA ASP A 81 -10.58 -5.15 14.37
C ASP A 81 -11.91 -4.47 14.70
N PRO A 82 -12.34 -3.45 13.92
CA PRO A 82 -13.61 -2.75 14.16
C PRO A 82 -14.83 -3.66 13.92
N ALA A 83 -14.70 -4.71 13.11
CA ALA A 83 -15.80 -5.59 12.77
C ALA A 83 -16.20 -6.51 13.94
N THR A 84 -15.24 -6.97 14.74
CA THR A 84 -15.49 -7.79 15.95
C THR A 84 -15.31 -7.04 17.27
N LEU A 85 -14.77 -5.81 17.21
CA LEU A 85 -14.28 -5.03 18.36
C LEU A 85 -13.22 -5.79 19.17
N ALA A 86 -12.53 -6.74 18.53
CA ALA A 86 -11.40 -7.44 19.10
C ALA A 86 -10.13 -6.62 18.89
N VAL A 87 -9.21 -6.72 19.84
CA VAL A 87 -7.89 -6.10 19.76
C VAL A 87 -6.81 -7.14 20.04
N ALA A 88 -5.60 -6.87 19.58
CA ALA A 88 -4.44 -7.72 19.86
C ALA A 88 -3.20 -6.92 20.23
N GLN A 89 -2.33 -7.59 20.97
CA GLN A 89 -1.00 -7.14 21.34
C GLN A 89 0.02 -8.21 20.95
N CYS A 90 1.00 -7.79 20.17
CA CYS A 90 2.00 -8.63 19.53
C CYS A 90 3.28 -8.59 20.37
N LYS A 91 3.56 -9.66 21.11
CA LYS A 91 4.74 -9.75 21.98
C LYS A 91 5.81 -10.66 21.37
N ASN A 92 6.82 -10.01 20.81
CA ASN A 92 8.03 -10.66 20.34
C ASN A 92 9.21 -10.49 21.30
N GLN A 93 9.12 -11.10 22.47
CA GLN A 93 10.16 -11.05 23.49
C GLN A 93 10.61 -12.47 23.83
N LYS A 94 11.89 -12.61 24.17
CA LYS A 94 12.49 -13.91 24.52
C LYS A 94 11.89 -14.53 25.78
N ASP A 95 11.42 -13.71 26.71
CA ASP A 95 10.78 -14.15 27.93
C ASP A 95 9.51 -13.34 28.22
N ILE A 96 8.39 -14.06 28.35
CA ILE A 96 7.10 -13.51 28.73
C ILE A 96 6.66 -14.13 30.06
N TYR A 97 6.30 -13.26 31.01
CA TYR A 97 5.83 -13.62 32.34
C TYR A 97 4.43 -13.04 32.59
N PRO A 98 3.67 -13.58 33.55
CA PRO A 98 2.35 -13.05 33.92
C PRO A 98 2.36 -11.54 34.23
N SER A 99 3.41 -11.03 34.88
CA SER A 99 3.58 -9.60 35.16
C SER A 99 3.62 -8.72 33.91
N HIS A 100 4.08 -9.26 32.77
CA HIS A 100 4.01 -8.55 31.50
C HIS A 100 2.56 -8.46 30.99
N LEU A 101 1.75 -9.50 31.21
CA LEU A 101 0.33 -9.49 30.83
C LEU A 101 -0.46 -8.53 31.74
N ASP A 102 -0.13 -8.49 33.03
CA ASP A 102 -0.70 -7.52 33.98
C ASP A 102 -0.42 -6.08 33.52
N ALA A 103 0.84 -5.77 33.18
CA ALA A 103 1.21 -4.43 32.72
C ALA A 103 0.50 -4.01 31.43
N GLU A 104 0.24 -4.93 30.50
CA GLU A 104 -0.53 -4.63 29.28
C GLU A 104 -2.03 -4.47 29.57
N ALA A 105 -2.59 -5.28 30.48
CA ALA A 105 -3.97 -5.11 30.94
C ALA A 105 -4.18 -3.77 31.65
N GLU A 106 -3.20 -3.30 32.41
CA GLU A 106 -3.22 -1.96 33.04
C GLU A 106 -3.21 -0.83 32.00
N LYS A 107 -2.37 -0.93 30.97
CA LYS A 107 -2.36 0.05 29.85
C LYS A 107 -3.70 0.09 29.13
N LEU A 108 -4.32 -1.07 28.94
CA LEU A 108 -5.60 -1.19 28.25
C LEU A 108 -6.72 -0.43 28.94
N LEU A 109 -6.68 -0.25 30.27
CA LEU A 109 -7.68 0.53 31.02
C LEU A 109 -7.79 1.99 30.55
N ALA A 110 -6.72 2.53 29.95
CA ALA A 110 -6.70 3.87 29.37
C ALA A 110 -7.24 3.94 27.93
N TYR A 111 -7.72 2.82 27.37
CA TYR A 111 -8.31 2.80 26.04
C TYR A 111 -9.78 3.23 26.09
N ASP A 112 -10.09 4.29 25.36
CA ASP A 112 -11.40 4.96 25.44
C ASP A 112 -12.50 4.30 24.58
N ASP A 113 -12.16 3.29 23.76
CA ASP A 113 -13.12 2.61 22.87
C ASP A 113 -13.56 1.25 23.43
N ARG A 114 -14.67 0.72 22.90
CA ARG A 114 -15.26 -0.53 23.33
C ARG A 114 -14.45 -1.72 22.81
N VAL A 115 -14.19 -2.67 23.69
CA VAL A 115 -13.45 -3.90 23.38
C VAL A 115 -14.27 -5.12 23.80
N SER A 116 -14.35 -6.11 22.93
CA SER A 116 -15.01 -7.40 23.18
C SER A 116 -13.99 -8.44 23.67
N HIS A 117 -12.88 -8.56 22.94
CA HIS A 117 -11.85 -9.57 23.13
C HIS A 117 -10.46 -8.95 23.02
N TYR A 118 -9.52 -9.41 23.84
CA TYR A 118 -8.13 -8.97 23.80
C TYR A 118 -7.20 -10.17 23.63
N PHE A 119 -6.36 -10.15 22.60
CA PHE A 119 -5.48 -11.25 22.23
C PHE A 119 -4.01 -10.91 22.48
N PHE A 120 -3.33 -11.74 23.28
CA PHE A 120 -1.87 -11.77 23.33
C PHE A 120 -1.35 -12.72 22.25
N LEU A 121 -0.73 -12.18 21.21
CA LEU A 121 -0.09 -12.95 20.13
C LEU A 121 1.41 -12.98 20.42
N ILE A 122 1.97 -14.16 20.74
CA ILE A 122 3.33 -14.27 21.27
C ILE A 122 4.25 -15.09 20.38
N SER A 123 5.53 -14.71 20.30
CA SER A 123 6.54 -15.40 19.48
C SER A 123 7.06 -16.72 20.08
N HIS A 124 6.63 -17.09 21.29
CA HIS A 124 6.95 -18.38 21.89
C HIS A 124 6.19 -19.53 21.22
N GLU A 125 6.92 -20.58 20.80
CA GLU A 125 6.35 -21.77 20.13
C GLU A 125 5.13 -22.34 20.86
N ARG A 126 5.23 -22.50 22.19
CA ARG A 126 4.11 -22.93 23.04
C ARG A 126 3.84 -21.89 24.10
N VAL A 127 2.55 -21.66 24.39
CA VAL A 127 2.14 -20.83 25.52
C VAL A 127 2.49 -21.57 26.82
N ARG A 128 3.30 -20.95 27.68
CA ARG A 128 3.65 -21.49 29.00
C ARG A 128 2.39 -21.66 29.85
N ARG A 129 2.30 -22.74 30.62
CA ARG A 129 1.15 -23.04 31.49
C ARG A 129 0.84 -21.88 32.46
N THR A 130 1.86 -21.22 32.99
CA THR A 130 1.71 -20.05 33.86
C THR A 130 0.96 -18.89 33.21
N LEU A 131 1.15 -18.66 31.90
CA LEU A 131 0.43 -17.62 31.15
C LEU A 131 -1.01 -18.07 30.83
N GLN A 132 -1.22 -19.35 30.53
CA GLN A 132 -2.56 -19.92 30.36
C GLN A 132 -3.39 -19.83 31.65
N ASP A 133 -2.78 -20.17 32.78
CA ASP A 133 -3.40 -20.08 34.10
C ASP A 133 -3.73 -18.62 34.43
N TRP A 134 -2.85 -17.67 34.10
CA TRP A 134 -3.13 -16.25 34.23
C TRP A 134 -4.38 -15.85 33.43
N VAL A 135 -4.45 -16.17 32.12
CA VAL A 135 -5.63 -15.85 31.29
C VAL A 135 -6.91 -16.45 31.86
N LYS A 136 -6.85 -17.70 32.33
CA LYS A 136 -7.99 -18.37 32.94
C LYS A 136 -8.45 -17.69 34.22
N ILE A 137 -7.52 -17.41 35.14
CA ILE A 137 -7.83 -16.77 36.43
C ILE A 137 -8.37 -15.36 36.21
N THR A 138 -7.76 -14.57 35.33
CA THR A 138 -8.20 -13.19 35.03
C THR A 138 -9.58 -13.17 34.39
N ASN A 139 -9.84 -14.03 33.39
CA ASN A 139 -11.17 -14.14 32.79
C ASN A 139 -12.23 -14.59 33.81
N GLN A 140 -11.90 -15.55 34.68
CA GLN A 140 -12.81 -15.97 35.75
C GLN A 140 -13.11 -14.81 36.71
N LYS A 141 -12.11 -14.04 37.15
CA LYS A 141 -12.33 -12.87 38.00
C LYS A 141 -13.25 -11.84 37.32
N ASN A 142 -13.02 -11.55 36.05
CA ASN A 142 -13.83 -10.65 35.25
C ASN A 142 -15.28 -11.15 35.05
N GLU A 143 -15.48 -12.47 35.05
CA GLU A 143 -16.81 -13.09 34.99
C GLU A 143 -17.54 -13.08 36.35
N HIS A 144 -16.82 -13.12 37.48
CA HIS A 144 -17.41 -13.13 38.82
C HIS A 144 -17.72 -11.71 39.34
N SER A 145 -17.00 -10.69 38.88
CA SER A 145 -17.31 -9.28 39.18
C SER A 145 -18.55 -8.74 38.45
N ASN A 146 -19.26 -9.58 37.69
CA ASN A 146 -20.43 -9.28 36.85
C ASN A 146 -21.72 -8.91 37.61
N THR A 147 -21.65 -8.47 38.85
CA THR A 147 -22.88 -8.21 39.62
C THR A 147 -23.59 -6.92 39.18
N GLU A 148 -22.93 -5.95 38.54
CA GLU A 148 -23.57 -4.66 38.19
C GLU A 148 -23.14 -3.98 36.85
N GLY A 149 -22.31 -4.60 36.00
CA GLY A 149 -21.77 -3.95 34.77
C GLY A 149 -22.08 -4.69 33.45
N GLY A 150 -22.37 -3.94 32.38
CA GLY A 150 -22.93 -4.41 31.10
C GLY A 150 -22.21 -5.56 30.35
N SER A 151 -22.90 -6.09 29.34
CA SER A 151 -22.37 -7.14 28.45
C SER A 151 -21.23 -6.62 27.57
N LEU A 152 -20.20 -7.43 27.35
CA LEU A 152 -19.21 -7.16 26.30
C LEU A 152 -19.92 -6.95 24.95
N PRO A 153 -19.47 -6.01 24.09
CA PRO A 153 -18.30 -5.14 24.24
C PRO A 153 -18.55 -3.91 25.13
N CYS A 154 -17.54 -3.49 25.90
CA CYS A 154 -17.58 -2.32 26.79
C CYS A 154 -16.22 -1.62 26.85
N GLN A 155 -16.14 -0.44 27.45
CA GLN A 155 -14.84 0.22 27.66
C GLN A 155 -14.01 -0.57 28.67
N PRO A 156 -12.69 -0.77 28.44
CA PRO A 156 -11.83 -1.48 29.38
C PRO A 156 -11.79 -0.88 30.80
N SER A 157 -11.95 0.44 30.92
CA SER A 157 -12.04 1.15 32.20
C SER A 157 -13.27 0.75 33.03
N GLU A 158 -14.37 0.38 32.37
CA GLU A 158 -15.59 -0.12 33.01
C GLU A 158 -15.45 -1.61 33.32
N ARG A 159 -14.91 -2.37 32.36
CA ARG A 159 -14.72 -3.81 32.47
C ARG A 159 -13.70 -4.29 31.45
N LEU A 160 -12.73 -5.06 31.93
CA LEU A 160 -11.75 -5.70 31.08
C LEU A 160 -12.38 -6.71 30.10
N PRO A 161 -11.88 -6.78 28.86
CA PRO A 161 -12.39 -7.70 27.84
C PRO A 161 -12.03 -9.16 28.17
N LYS A 162 -12.57 -10.08 27.36
CA LYS A 162 -12.16 -11.48 27.44
C LYS A 162 -10.75 -11.65 26.87
N PHE A 163 -9.81 -12.07 27.70
CA PHE A 163 -8.42 -12.29 27.32
C PHE A 163 -8.21 -13.64 26.63
N HIS A 164 -7.33 -13.65 25.64
CA HIS A 164 -6.86 -14.83 24.91
C HIS A 164 -5.34 -14.76 24.78
N ILE A 165 -4.70 -15.91 24.67
CA ILE A 165 -3.26 -15.98 24.38
C ILE A 165 -3.01 -17.05 23.31
N VAL A 166 -2.23 -16.69 22.30
CA VAL A 166 -1.95 -17.51 21.13
C VAL A 166 -0.44 -17.55 20.92
N GLY A 167 0.12 -18.76 20.91
CA GLY A 167 1.56 -18.98 20.73
C GLY A 167 1.95 -19.12 19.27
N TRP A 168 3.25 -18.98 18.99
CA TRP A 168 3.82 -19.05 17.65
C TRP A 168 3.50 -20.34 16.91
N GLY A 169 3.49 -21.49 17.60
CA GLY A 169 3.15 -22.77 16.99
C GLY A 169 1.73 -22.79 16.41
N GLU A 170 0.81 -22.02 16.99
CA GLU A 170 -0.53 -21.83 16.43
C GLU A 170 -0.54 -20.74 15.35
N LEU A 171 0.13 -19.60 15.59
CA LEU A 171 0.17 -18.47 14.65
C LEU A 171 0.71 -18.86 13.28
N LYS A 172 1.84 -19.58 13.23
CA LYS A 172 2.43 -20.03 11.96
C LYS A 172 1.55 -21.02 11.22
N GLY A 173 0.71 -21.76 11.94
CA GLY A 173 -0.29 -22.66 11.37
C GLY A 173 -1.32 -21.94 10.50
N TYR A 174 -1.71 -20.72 10.88
CA TYR A 174 -2.67 -19.91 10.12
C TYR A 174 -2.13 -19.43 8.76
N LEU A 175 -0.80 -19.47 8.55
CA LEU A 175 -0.23 -19.16 7.24
C LEU A 175 -0.68 -20.16 6.17
N LEU A 176 -1.12 -21.37 6.54
CA LEU A 176 -1.65 -22.37 5.60
C LEU A 176 -3.14 -22.17 5.25
N GLU A 177 -3.82 -21.20 5.86
CA GLU A 177 -5.25 -20.97 5.62
C GLU A 177 -5.52 -20.23 4.29
N SER A 178 -4.47 -19.66 3.67
CA SER A 178 -4.53 -18.99 2.37
C SER A 178 -3.22 -19.21 1.61
N ASN A 179 -3.31 -19.47 0.30
CA ASN A 179 -2.14 -19.58 -0.55
C ASN A 179 -1.36 -18.27 -0.48
N PHE A 180 -2.03 -17.12 -0.60
CA PHE A 180 -1.39 -15.82 -0.50
C PHE A 180 -0.50 -15.68 0.75
N LEU A 181 -0.96 -16.08 1.93
CA LEU A 181 -0.17 -16.02 3.16
C LEU A 181 1.06 -16.92 3.10
N MET A 182 0.91 -18.14 2.55
CA MET A 182 2.03 -19.06 2.35
C MET A 182 3.12 -18.45 1.47
N TRP A 183 2.73 -17.73 0.42
CA TRP A 183 3.64 -17.09 -0.52
C TRP A 183 4.27 -15.82 0.05
N LYS A 184 3.46 -14.92 0.64
CA LYS A 184 3.93 -13.67 1.27
C LYS A 184 4.98 -13.96 2.34
N TRP A 185 4.76 -14.98 3.16
CA TRP A 185 5.66 -15.37 4.26
C TRP A 185 6.66 -16.46 3.88
N CYS A 186 6.90 -16.65 2.58
CA CYS A 186 8.01 -17.46 2.06
C CYS A 186 8.02 -18.94 2.49
N LEU A 187 6.86 -19.51 2.86
CA LEU A 187 6.75 -20.92 3.24
C LEU A 187 6.94 -21.88 2.05
N ALA A 188 6.58 -21.44 0.84
CA ALA A 188 6.80 -22.19 -0.41
C ALA A 188 8.13 -21.76 -1.07
N HIS A 189 9.25 -22.19 -0.48
CA HIS A 189 10.59 -21.59 -0.66
C HIS A 189 11.31 -21.72 -2.03
N PRO A 190 10.87 -22.38 -3.12
CA PRO A 190 11.62 -22.24 -4.39
C PRO A 190 11.41 -20.91 -5.12
N VAL A 191 10.41 -20.10 -4.74
CA VAL A 191 9.84 -19.08 -5.67
C VAL A 191 10.04 -17.64 -5.20
N ILE A 192 10.73 -17.41 -4.08
CA ILE A 192 11.02 -16.06 -3.56
C ILE A 192 11.73 -15.19 -4.62
N HIS A 193 12.53 -15.81 -5.50
CA HIS A 193 13.16 -15.12 -6.63
C HIS A 193 12.18 -14.66 -7.71
N HIS A 194 11.03 -15.31 -7.85
CA HIS A 194 10.02 -14.95 -8.86
C HIS A 194 9.10 -13.82 -8.39
N TYR A 195 8.88 -13.66 -7.08
CA TYR A 195 8.00 -12.62 -6.51
C TYR A 195 8.65 -11.84 -5.36
N PRO A 196 9.70 -11.04 -5.63
CA PRO A 196 10.50 -10.38 -4.61
C PRO A 196 9.77 -9.26 -3.83
N TYR A 197 8.68 -8.72 -4.37
CA TYR A 197 7.93 -7.60 -3.76
C TYR A 197 6.74 -8.06 -2.92
N LEU A 198 6.30 -9.32 -3.09
CA LEU A 198 5.16 -9.86 -2.38
C LEU A 198 5.34 -9.86 -0.84
N PRO A 199 6.53 -10.16 -0.27
CA PRO A 199 6.73 -10.11 1.18
C PRO A 199 6.52 -8.72 1.80
N SER A 200 6.80 -7.65 1.05
CA SER A 200 6.60 -6.27 1.52
C SER A 200 5.18 -5.74 1.31
N LEU A 201 4.26 -6.57 0.81
CA LEU A 201 2.91 -6.10 0.49
C LEU A 201 2.08 -5.83 1.77
N ASP A 202 1.81 -4.54 2.03
CA ASP A 202 0.79 -4.10 2.97
C ASP A 202 -0.60 -4.20 2.32
N ILE A 203 -1.34 -5.26 2.65
CA ILE A 203 -2.67 -5.56 2.10
C ILE A 203 -3.64 -4.43 2.43
N LYS A 204 -3.58 -3.92 3.65
CA LYS A 204 -4.48 -2.86 4.11
C LYS A 204 -4.26 -1.61 3.26
N PHE A 205 -3.00 -1.22 3.07
CA PHE A 205 -2.65 -0.08 2.24
C PHE A 205 -3.04 -0.27 0.78
N LEU A 206 -2.91 -1.48 0.24
CA LEU A 206 -3.36 -1.81 -1.11
C LEU A 206 -4.88 -1.65 -1.25
N VAL A 207 -5.66 -2.23 -0.34
CA VAL A 207 -7.13 -2.13 -0.33
C VAL A 207 -7.56 -0.66 -0.22
N GLU A 208 -6.98 0.07 0.74
CA GLU A 208 -7.27 1.50 0.91
C GLU A 208 -6.93 2.30 -0.35
N SER A 209 -5.76 2.06 -0.95
CA SER A 209 -5.32 2.76 -2.15
C SER A 209 -6.26 2.49 -3.32
N PHE A 210 -6.66 1.23 -3.51
CA PHE A 210 -7.61 0.85 -4.56
C PHE A 210 -8.98 1.49 -4.37
N GLU A 211 -9.59 1.38 -3.18
CA GLU A 211 -10.89 2.00 -2.93
C GLU A 211 -10.83 3.52 -3.06
N LYS A 212 -9.74 4.14 -2.61
CA LYS A 212 -9.51 5.59 -2.73
C LYS A 212 -9.26 6.05 -4.16
N THR A 213 -8.80 5.20 -5.09
CA THR A 213 -8.67 5.60 -6.51
C THR A 213 -10.01 5.96 -7.16
N LYS A 214 -11.13 5.46 -6.61
CA LYS A 214 -12.48 5.74 -7.11
C LYS A 214 -12.98 7.14 -6.70
N VAL A 215 -12.30 7.82 -5.77
CA VAL A 215 -12.72 9.11 -5.21
C VAL A 215 -11.72 10.21 -5.58
N LYS A 216 -12.21 11.33 -6.09
CA LYS A 216 -11.39 12.52 -6.34
C LYS A 216 -11.04 13.20 -5.02
N SER A 217 -9.74 13.40 -4.75
CA SER A 217 -9.26 14.10 -3.56
C SER A 217 -8.05 14.95 -3.94
N ILE A 218 -8.04 16.20 -3.46
CA ILE A 218 -6.96 17.16 -3.71
C ILE A 218 -5.90 17.09 -2.59
N ASN A 219 -6.24 16.57 -1.40
CA ASN A 219 -5.31 16.54 -0.27
C ASN A 219 -4.20 15.51 -0.47
N THR A 220 -2.95 15.80 -0.12
CA THR A 220 -1.78 14.91 -0.28
C THR A 220 -1.81 13.62 0.54
N PRO A 221 -1.03 12.60 0.14
CA PRO A 221 -0.90 11.37 0.92
C PRO A 221 -0.15 11.59 2.23
N SER A 222 -0.60 10.92 3.30
CA SER A 222 0.03 10.99 4.63
C SER A 222 1.30 10.13 4.77
N ARG A 223 1.42 9.04 4.00
CA ARG A 223 2.56 8.11 4.08
C ARG A 223 3.79 8.68 3.36
N ARG A 224 4.97 8.48 3.96
CA ARG A 224 6.26 8.93 3.40
C ARG A 224 6.54 8.35 2.01
N GLU A 225 6.35 7.04 1.84
CA GLU A 225 6.58 6.35 0.57
C GLU A 225 5.71 6.92 -0.57
N SER A 226 4.46 7.27 -0.26
CA SER A 226 3.57 7.95 -1.20
C SER A 226 4.08 9.35 -1.56
N LYS A 227 4.60 10.12 -0.60
CA LYS A 227 5.19 11.45 -0.86
C LYS A 227 6.43 11.33 -1.75
N ASP A 228 7.30 10.37 -1.46
CA ASP A 228 8.48 10.09 -2.28
C ASP A 228 8.06 9.67 -3.71
N ALA A 229 6.97 8.90 -3.84
CA ALA A 229 6.40 8.54 -5.13
C ALA A 229 5.85 9.76 -5.91
N VAL A 230 5.26 10.78 -5.24
CA VAL A 230 4.83 12.02 -5.90
C VAL A 230 6.03 12.73 -6.52
N ALA A 231 7.10 12.91 -5.74
CA ALA A 231 8.33 13.53 -6.23
C ALA A 231 8.99 12.71 -7.35
N GLY A 232 8.89 11.37 -7.28
CA GLY A 232 9.34 10.46 -8.33
C GLY A 232 8.59 10.65 -9.64
N MET A 233 7.26 10.56 -9.63
CA MET A 233 6.43 10.65 -10.85
C MET A 233 6.46 12.04 -11.48
N LEU A 234 6.53 13.10 -10.68
CA LEU A 234 6.57 14.47 -11.21
C LEU A 234 7.97 14.89 -11.68
N ARG A 235 9.00 14.06 -11.53
CA ARG A 235 10.40 14.44 -11.82
C ARG A 235 10.65 14.75 -13.30
N SER A 236 9.97 14.07 -14.20
CA SER A 236 10.14 14.26 -15.64
C SER A 236 9.52 15.55 -16.17
N ILE A 237 8.71 16.25 -15.36
CA ILE A 237 8.07 17.51 -15.76
C ILE A 237 8.97 18.70 -15.44
N ASP A 238 9.50 19.34 -16.50
CA ASP A 238 10.28 20.56 -16.40
C ASP A 238 9.38 21.81 -16.49
N ILE A 239 8.96 22.33 -15.34
CA ILE A 239 8.05 23.49 -15.29
C ILE A 239 8.69 24.80 -15.75
N ASP A 240 10.01 24.93 -15.61
CA ASP A 240 10.73 26.16 -15.95
C ASP A 240 10.90 26.26 -17.47
N ALA A 241 11.22 25.13 -18.13
CA ALA A 241 11.26 25.08 -19.59
C ALA A 241 9.85 25.22 -20.21
N LEU A 242 8.81 24.65 -19.58
CA LEU A 242 7.43 24.78 -20.04
C LEU A 242 6.93 26.24 -20.00
N ALA A 243 7.34 27.03 -19.01
CA ALA A 243 6.89 28.41 -18.84
C ALA A 243 7.28 29.34 -20.00
N ASN A 244 8.33 29.00 -20.75
CA ASN A 244 8.88 29.87 -21.80
C ASN A 244 8.46 29.49 -23.23
N ILE A 245 7.72 28.39 -23.42
CA ILE A 245 7.37 27.87 -24.76
C ILE A 245 6.72 28.93 -25.65
N VAL A 246 5.72 29.65 -25.13
CA VAL A 246 4.97 30.63 -25.93
C VAL A 246 5.80 31.88 -26.21
N THR A 247 6.66 32.29 -25.28
CA THR A 247 7.53 33.45 -25.43
C THR A 247 8.60 33.21 -26.49
N ASP A 248 9.20 32.02 -26.47
CA ASP A 248 10.36 31.71 -27.31
C ASP A 248 9.96 31.10 -28.66
N GLY A 249 8.74 30.56 -28.76
CA GLY A 249 8.28 29.81 -29.94
C GLY A 249 9.08 28.53 -30.18
N LYS A 250 9.91 28.12 -29.21
CA LYS A 250 10.78 26.96 -29.30
C LYS A 250 10.97 26.28 -27.96
N VAL A 251 11.21 24.98 -27.98
CA VAL A 251 11.47 24.19 -26.77
C VAL A 251 12.36 23.00 -27.07
N LEU A 252 13.13 22.56 -26.09
CA LEU A 252 13.83 21.29 -26.19
C LEU A 252 12.82 20.14 -26.21
N ARG A 253 13.03 19.17 -27.11
CA ARG A 253 12.23 17.97 -27.27
C ARG A 253 12.12 17.17 -25.96
N ASN A 254 13.19 17.14 -25.17
CA ASN A 254 13.21 16.44 -23.88
C ASN A 254 12.14 16.93 -22.90
N VAL A 255 11.67 18.17 -23.01
CA VAL A 255 10.58 18.73 -22.19
C VAL A 255 9.26 18.01 -22.52
N PHE A 256 8.99 17.80 -23.82
CA PHE A 256 7.83 17.04 -24.30
C PHE A 256 7.97 15.55 -24.00
N ASP A 257 9.16 14.97 -24.17
CA ASP A 257 9.43 13.59 -23.79
C ASP A 257 9.19 13.37 -22.29
N GLY A 258 9.55 14.35 -21.45
CA GLY A 258 9.31 14.31 -20.01
C GLY A 258 7.83 14.36 -19.62
N LEU A 259 7.01 15.15 -20.34
CA LEU A 259 5.55 15.14 -20.19
C LEU A 259 4.93 13.80 -20.65
N ASN A 260 5.37 13.27 -21.79
CA ASN A 260 4.93 11.95 -22.28
C ASN A 260 5.29 10.85 -21.29
N GLN A 261 6.52 10.85 -20.75
CA GLN A 261 6.96 9.91 -19.73
C GLN A 261 6.04 9.95 -18.50
N PHE A 262 5.69 11.13 -18.00
CA PHE A 262 4.76 11.24 -16.87
C PHE A 262 3.38 10.67 -17.19
N VAL A 263 2.83 10.99 -18.36
CA VAL A 263 1.52 10.50 -18.82
C VAL A 263 1.52 8.97 -18.96
N ASP A 264 2.59 8.40 -19.50
CA ASP A 264 2.74 6.96 -19.69
C ASP A 264 2.93 6.24 -18.35
N GLU A 265 3.79 6.75 -17.45
CA GLU A 265 3.96 6.22 -16.09
C GLU A 265 2.65 6.23 -15.29
N TRP A 266 1.85 7.30 -15.43
CA TRP A 266 0.53 7.38 -14.80
C TRP A 266 -0.44 6.33 -15.37
N ARG A 267 -0.48 6.15 -16.68
CA ARG A 267 -1.33 5.15 -17.35
C ARG A 267 -0.92 3.72 -17.01
N GLU A 268 0.38 3.42 -17.00
CA GLU A 268 0.93 2.14 -16.59
C GLU A 268 0.50 1.82 -15.15
N THR A 269 0.72 2.77 -14.23
CA THR A 269 0.35 2.61 -12.82
C THR A 269 -1.16 2.38 -12.66
N LEU A 270 -2.00 3.09 -13.42
CA LEU A 270 -3.45 2.86 -13.41
C LEU A 270 -3.82 1.47 -13.95
N ASN A 271 -3.17 1.02 -15.02
CA ASN A 271 -3.40 -0.31 -15.58
C ASN A 271 -3.03 -1.42 -14.60
N VAL A 272 -1.91 -1.26 -13.87
CA VAL A 272 -1.53 -2.16 -12.78
C VAL A 272 -2.58 -2.11 -11.67
N ALA A 273 -3.02 -0.92 -11.24
CA ALA A 273 -4.06 -0.81 -10.20
C ALA A 273 -5.37 -1.54 -10.57
N ARG A 274 -5.75 -1.55 -11.86
CA ARG A 274 -6.95 -2.23 -12.36
C ARG A 274 -6.88 -3.76 -12.27
N THR A 275 -5.69 -4.34 -12.14
CA THR A 275 -5.55 -5.80 -11.98
C THR A 275 -5.91 -6.28 -10.58
N TYR A 276 -6.09 -5.38 -9.60
CA TYR A 276 -6.38 -5.69 -8.20
C TYR A 276 -7.49 -6.74 -8.02
N SER A 277 -8.65 -6.53 -8.66
CA SER A 277 -9.79 -7.46 -8.51
C SER A 277 -9.46 -8.88 -8.97
N VAL A 278 -8.80 -9.00 -10.12
CA VAL A 278 -8.36 -10.29 -10.70
C VAL A 278 -7.27 -10.91 -9.82
N ALA A 279 -6.32 -10.12 -9.34
CA ALA A 279 -5.23 -10.58 -8.48
C ALA A 279 -5.75 -11.20 -7.18
N VAL A 280 -6.72 -10.56 -6.53
CA VAL A 280 -7.35 -11.05 -5.29
C VAL A 280 -8.20 -12.30 -5.54
N GLU A 281 -8.93 -12.36 -6.66
CA GLU A 281 -9.72 -13.54 -7.02
C GLU A 281 -8.83 -14.76 -7.32
N ASP A 282 -7.74 -14.54 -8.04
CA ASP A 282 -6.90 -15.61 -8.56
C ASP A 282 -5.94 -16.20 -7.52
N ILE A 283 -5.47 -15.41 -6.56
CA ILE A 283 -4.34 -15.81 -5.70
C ILE A 283 -4.63 -17.02 -4.80
N ASP A 284 -5.89 -17.21 -4.43
CA ASP A 284 -6.35 -18.37 -3.65
C ASP A 284 -7.06 -19.43 -4.51
N SER A 285 -6.86 -19.37 -5.83
CA SER A 285 -7.36 -20.39 -6.75
C SER A 285 -6.73 -21.76 -6.48
N ARG A 286 -7.52 -22.81 -6.73
CA ARG A 286 -7.05 -24.21 -6.67
C ARG A 286 -6.32 -24.63 -7.94
N ASP A 287 -6.51 -23.90 -9.04
CA ASP A 287 -5.78 -24.14 -10.28
C ASP A 287 -4.38 -23.49 -10.16
N PRO A 288 -3.29 -24.27 -10.22
CA PRO A 288 -1.94 -23.73 -10.06
C PRO A 288 -1.57 -22.65 -11.08
N ILE A 289 -2.12 -22.70 -12.31
CA ILE A 289 -1.84 -21.71 -13.36
C ILE A 289 -2.52 -20.39 -13.01
N ILE A 290 -3.77 -20.46 -12.55
CA ILE A 290 -4.52 -19.26 -12.13
C ILE A 290 -3.89 -18.67 -10.86
N MET A 291 -3.52 -19.50 -9.90
CA MET A 291 -2.83 -19.09 -8.69
C MET A 291 -1.49 -18.38 -9.00
N GLU A 292 -0.68 -18.94 -9.92
CA GLU A 292 0.57 -18.29 -10.36
C GLU A 292 0.32 -16.91 -10.96
N ARG A 293 -0.70 -16.79 -11.82
CA ARG A 293 -1.15 -15.49 -12.36
C ARG A 293 -1.51 -14.53 -11.24
N GLY A 294 -2.30 -14.98 -10.25
CA GLY A 294 -2.66 -14.18 -9.08
C GLY A 294 -1.44 -13.69 -8.28
N CYS A 295 -0.48 -14.57 -8.01
CA CYS A 295 0.78 -14.22 -7.35
C CYS A 295 1.59 -13.19 -8.13
N SER A 296 1.70 -13.35 -9.46
CA SER A 296 2.41 -12.42 -10.34
C SER A 296 1.76 -11.03 -10.30
N LEU A 297 0.42 -10.96 -10.40
CA LEU A 297 -0.31 -9.70 -10.32
C LEU A 297 -0.19 -9.04 -8.94
N MET A 298 -0.26 -9.81 -7.85
CA MET A 298 -0.06 -9.28 -6.49
C MET A 298 1.35 -8.76 -6.27
N ASN A 299 2.37 -9.42 -6.84
CA ASN A 299 3.74 -8.93 -6.81
C ASN A 299 3.90 -7.61 -7.58
N GLU A 300 3.26 -7.48 -8.74
CA GLU A 300 3.24 -6.22 -9.52
C GLU A 300 2.50 -5.09 -8.78
N LEU A 301 1.40 -5.41 -8.10
CA LEU A 301 0.68 -4.48 -7.23
C LEU A 301 1.56 -4.02 -6.07
N ALA A 302 2.29 -4.95 -5.43
CA ALA A 302 3.22 -4.64 -4.34
C ALA A 302 4.34 -3.70 -4.81
N ARG A 303 4.94 -3.98 -5.98
CA ARG A 303 5.97 -3.14 -6.61
C ARG A 303 5.48 -1.71 -6.86
N HIS A 304 4.23 -1.56 -7.29
CA HIS A 304 3.63 -0.28 -7.65
C HIS A 304 2.85 0.41 -6.54
N LEU A 305 2.71 -0.21 -5.37
CA LEU A 305 1.80 0.24 -4.31
C LEU A 305 1.97 1.73 -3.94
N PRO A 306 3.20 2.26 -3.76
CA PRO A 306 3.37 3.70 -3.52
C PRO A 306 2.83 4.57 -4.65
N ARG A 307 3.04 4.19 -5.92
CA ARG A 307 2.54 4.93 -7.10
C ARG A 307 1.02 4.80 -7.26
N ILE A 308 0.46 3.62 -7.02
CA ILE A 308 -1.00 3.39 -7.03
C ILE A 308 -1.68 4.30 -6.02
N SER A 309 -1.10 4.42 -4.82
CA SER A 309 -1.64 5.24 -3.74
C SER A 309 -1.77 6.73 -4.07
N ILE A 310 -1.03 7.21 -5.09
CA ILE A 310 -0.99 8.62 -5.48
C ILE A 310 -1.71 8.97 -6.78
N LEU A 311 -2.23 7.97 -7.49
CA LEU A 311 -2.96 8.17 -8.76
C LEU A 311 -4.06 9.23 -8.64
N ARG A 312 -4.79 9.23 -7.52
CA ARG A 312 -5.90 10.17 -7.27
C ARG A 312 -5.44 11.64 -7.17
N TYR A 313 -4.26 11.89 -6.60
CA TYR A 313 -3.74 13.26 -6.44
C TYR A 313 -3.17 13.78 -7.76
N LEU A 314 -2.57 12.88 -8.56
CA LEU A 314 -1.96 13.23 -9.84
C LEU A 314 -2.96 13.24 -11.01
N HIS A 315 -4.22 12.85 -10.80
CA HIS A 315 -5.20 12.75 -11.88
C HIS A 315 -5.43 14.10 -12.60
N GLU A 316 -5.45 15.23 -11.88
CA GLU A 316 -5.63 16.54 -12.52
C GLU A 316 -4.37 16.98 -13.29
N VAL A 317 -3.19 16.69 -12.76
CA VAL A 317 -1.91 16.92 -13.46
C VAL A 317 -1.87 16.08 -14.75
N TYR A 318 -2.21 14.79 -14.65
CA TYR A 318 -2.34 13.89 -15.80
C TYR A 318 -3.25 14.45 -16.88
N ARG A 319 -4.45 14.92 -16.51
CA ARG A 319 -5.40 15.51 -17.47
C ARG A 319 -4.82 16.75 -18.14
N ALA A 320 -4.22 17.66 -17.37
CA ALA A 320 -3.63 18.87 -17.90
C ALA A 320 -2.49 18.56 -18.89
N CYS A 321 -1.60 17.63 -18.55
CA CYS A 321 -0.52 17.19 -19.43
C CYS A 321 -1.03 16.49 -20.70
N ASP A 322 -1.99 15.56 -20.58
CA ASP A 322 -2.55 14.86 -21.75
C ASP A 322 -3.31 15.81 -22.68
N ASP A 323 -4.02 16.81 -22.14
CA ASP A 323 -4.71 17.81 -22.95
C ASP A 323 -3.73 18.78 -23.63
N PHE A 324 -2.64 19.18 -22.96
CA PHE A 324 -1.57 19.95 -23.58
C PHE A 324 -0.88 19.18 -24.70
N LEU A 325 -0.48 17.93 -24.46
CA LEU A 325 0.20 17.11 -25.47
C LEU A 325 -0.67 16.88 -26.71
N LYS A 326 -2.00 16.77 -26.58
CA LYS A 326 -2.91 16.62 -27.73
C LYS A 326 -2.82 17.79 -28.71
N VAL A 327 -2.49 19.00 -28.25
CA VAL A 327 -2.34 20.18 -29.11
C VAL A 327 -1.20 20.01 -30.11
N PHE A 328 -0.21 19.18 -29.77
CA PHE A 328 1.03 18.98 -30.53
C PHE A 328 1.21 17.54 -31.04
N ARG A 329 0.11 16.79 -31.20
CA ARG A 329 0.15 15.39 -31.68
C ARG A 329 0.23 15.25 -33.19
N GLU A 330 -0.14 16.28 -33.93
CA GLU A 330 -0.16 16.23 -35.40
C GLU A 330 1.24 16.52 -35.96
N GLU A 331 1.64 15.82 -37.03
CA GLU A 331 2.98 15.97 -37.65
C GLU A 331 3.27 17.42 -38.08
N ASP A 332 2.23 18.21 -38.37
CA ASP A 332 2.34 19.62 -38.77
C ASP A 332 2.25 20.62 -37.60
N SER A 333 2.24 20.15 -36.34
CA SER A 333 2.10 21.03 -35.17
C SER A 333 3.40 21.70 -34.74
N TYR A 334 4.54 21.18 -35.21
CA TYR A 334 5.87 21.74 -34.94
C TYR A 334 6.84 21.44 -36.09
N ALA A 335 7.88 22.26 -36.22
CA ALA A 335 9.04 21.98 -37.05
C ALA A 335 10.25 21.65 -36.17
N ARG A 336 11.28 21.02 -36.74
CA ARG A 336 12.58 20.85 -36.06
C ARG A 336 13.50 22.01 -36.40
N GLU A 337 14.24 22.50 -35.41
CA GLU A 337 15.27 23.54 -35.66
C GLU A 337 16.38 22.96 -36.52
N TYR A 338 16.79 23.67 -37.59
CA TYR A 338 17.95 23.25 -38.39
C TYR A 338 19.24 23.56 -37.65
N VAL A 339 20.19 22.62 -37.68
CA VAL A 339 21.55 22.78 -37.15
C VAL A 339 22.55 22.81 -38.29
N THR A 340 23.47 23.76 -38.24
CA THR A 340 24.58 23.84 -39.19
C THR A 340 25.72 22.97 -38.71
N VAL A 341 26.14 22.01 -39.54
CA VAL A 341 27.26 21.11 -39.30
C VAL A 341 28.31 21.35 -40.38
N GLU A 342 29.56 21.54 -39.98
CA GLU A 342 30.67 21.61 -40.92
C GLU A 342 31.07 20.19 -41.33
N GLU A 343 30.80 19.84 -42.59
CA GLU A 343 31.26 18.59 -43.21
C GLU A 343 32.29 18.91 -44.29
N HIS A 344 33.52 18.42 -44.11
CA HIS A 344 34.61 18.57 -45.08
C HIS A 344 34.93 20.03 -45.48
N GLY A 345 34.74 21.00 -44.57
CA GLY A 345 35.01 22.42 -44.82
C GLY A 345 33.87 23.18 -45.48
N GLU A 346 32.70 22.55 -45.65
CA GLU A 346 31.45 23.20 -46.06
C GLU A 346 30.43 23.13 -44.92
N GLU A 347 29.81 24.27 -44.62
CA GLU A 347 28.68 24.34 -43.69
C GLU A 347 27.42 23.80 -44.38
N ARG A 348 26.79 22.78 -43.79
CA ARG A 348 25.51 22.20 -44.26
C ARG A 348 24.48 22.24 -43.15
N GLU A 349 23.26 22.62 -43.51
CA GLU A 349 22.12 22.60 -42.59
C GLU A 349 21.43 21.24 -42.62
N PHE A 350 21.24 20.65 -41.44
CA PHE A 350 20.48 19.43 -41.23
C PHE A 350 19.34 19.70 -40.25
N GLU A 351 18.22 18.98 -40.34
CA GLU A 351 17.21 19.04 -39.28
C GLU A 351 17.83 18.55 -37.97
N GLY A 352 17.86 19.42 -36.96
CA GLY A 352 18.24 19.06 -35.61
C GLY A 352 17.20 18.14 -34.96
N ASP A 353 17.62 17.33 -34.00
CA ASP A 353 16.76 16.38 -33.30
C ASP A 353 16.37 16.85 -31.88
N THR A 354 16.88 18.01 -31.46
CA THR A 354 16.85 18.50 -30.08
C THR A 354 15.81 19.58 -29.82
N THR A 355 15.53 20.48 -30.77
CA THR A 355 14.63 21.64 -30.57
C THR A 355 13.41 21.55 -31.48
N LEU A 356 12.24 21.73 -30.90
CA LEU A 356 10.96 21.87 -31.60
C LEU A 356 10.59 23.36 -31.71
N LEU A 357 10.14 23.77 -32.89
CA LEU A 357 9.70 25.12 -33.24
C LEU A 357 8.19 25.14 -33.45
N PHE A 358 7.50 26.08 -32.80
CA PHE A 358 6.05 26.24 -32.89
C PHE A 358 5.68 27.59 -33.50
N ASN A 359 4.53 27.63 -34.17
CA ASN A 359 4.00 28.85 -34.74
C ASN A 359 2.90 29.45 -33.86
N PHE A 360 3.25 30.51 -33.11
CA PHE A 360 2.31 31.26 -32.28
C PHE A 360 1.98 32.67 -32.81
N SER A 361 2.47 33.02 -34.00
CA SER A 361 2.44 34.40 -34.52
C SER A 361 1.87 34.52 -35.93
N ASN A 362 2.05 33.52 -36.80
CA ASN A 362 1.68 33.58 -38.21
C ASN A 362 0.42 32.74 -38.50
N THR A 363 -0.76 33.36 -38.48
CA THR A 363 -2.06 32.69 -38.73
C THR A 363 -2.19 32.04 -40.10
N ASP A 364 -1.39 32.49 -41.06
CA ASP A 364 -1.52 32.12 -42.47
C ASP A 364 -0.60 30.95 -42.87
N TRP A 365 0.25 30.48 -41.95
CA TRP A 365 1.15 29.36 -42.20
C TRP A 365 0.45 28.02 -41.98
N THR A 366 0.72 27.08 -42.89
CA THR A 366 0.11 25.75 -42.87
C THR A 366 0.98 24.68 -42.20
N SER A 367 2.29 24.90 -42.06
CA SER A 367 3.20 24.00 -41.34
C SER A 367 4.47 24.77 -40.88
N PRO A 368 4.80 24.83 -39.57
CA PRO A 368 3.90 24.43 -38.49
C PRO A 368 2.65 25.32 -38.46
N TYR A 369 1.48 24.73 -38.28
CA TYR A 369 0.23 25.49 -38.27
C TYR A 369 0.15 26.43 -37.06
N TYR A 370 -0.59 27.53 -37.23
CA TYR A 370 -0.79 28.48 -36.15
C TYR A 370 -1.56 27.89 -34.97
N ILE A 371 -1.03 28.07 -33.77
CA ILE A 371 -1.69 27.72 -32.52
C ILE A 371 -1.91 29.01 -31.71
N ASP A 372 -3.13 29.22 -31.20
CA ASP A 372 -3.43 30.41 -30.39
C ASP A 372 -2.58 30.43 -29.09
N PRO A 373 -1.68 31.41 -28.91
CA PRO A 373 -0.83 31.48 -27.72
C PRO A 373 -1.62 31.67 -26.43
N LYS A 374 -2.83 32.25 -26.46
CA LYS A 374 -3.68 32.37 -25.27
C LYS A 374 -4.19 31.01 -24.81
N TYR A 375 -4.55 30.16 -25.76
CA TYR A 375 -5.00 28.80 -25.47
C TYR A 375 -3.87 27.97 -24.86
N VAL A 376 -2.68 28.02 -25.47
CA VAL A 376 -1.47 27.30 -24.98
C VAL A 376 -1.06 27.80 -23.60
N ASN A 377 -1.02 29.13 -23.38
CA ASN A 377 -0.72 29.71 -22.07
C ASN A 377 -1.71 29.29 -20.98
N GLY A 378 -3.00 29.15 -21.32
CA GLY A 378 -4.01 28.63 -20.38
C GLY A 378 -3.73 27.20 -19.93
N LEU A 379 -3.32 26.33 -20.88
CA LEU A 379 -2.95 24.94 -20.57
C LEU A 379 -1.64 24.85 -19.77
N LEU A 380 -0.62 25.61 -20.17
CA LEU A 380 0.67 25.69 -19.46
C LEU A 380 0.50 26.20 -18.03
N GLY A 381 -0.25 27.30 -17.84
CA GLY A 381 -0.52 27.86 -16.53
C GLY A 381 -1.16 26.85 -15.59
N LYS A 382 -2.10 26.05 -16.10
CA LYS A 382 -2.73 24.97 -15.33
C LYS A 382 -1.76 23.86 -14.94
N ILE A 383 -0.87 23.43 -15.85
CA ILE A 383 0.15 22.42 -15.54
C ILE A 383 1.10 22.95 -14.46
N ILE A 384 1.64 24.16 -14.65
CA ILE A 384 2.60 24.77 -13.73
C ILE A 384 1.98 24.93 -12.34
N GLU A 385 0.75 25.44 -12.25
CA GLU A 385 0.02 25.58 -10.98
C GLU A 385 -0.15 24.24 -10.28
N LEU A 386 -0.70 23.24 -10.97
CA LEU A 386 -0.97 21.93 -10.38
C LEU A 386 0.32 21.21 -9.96
N VAL A 387 1.37 21.25 -10.77
CA VAL A 387 2.65 20.61 -10.45
C VAL A 387 3.32 21.29 -9.26
N THR A 388 3.34 22.63 -9.25
CA THR A 388 3.96 23.41 -8.17
C THR A 388 3.24 23.17 -6.85
N LYS A 389 1.91 23.27 -6.85
CA LYS A 389 1.07 22.97 -5.69
C LYS A 389 1.33 21.56 -5.17
N THR A 390 1.27 20.56 -6.05
CA THR A 390 1.47 19.15 -5.67
C THR A 390 2.86 18.89 -5.07
N ARG A 391 3.92 19.50 -5.64
CA ARG A 391 5.29 19.38 -5.12
C ARG A 391 5.44 20.04 -3.75
N LEU A 392 4.89 21.24 -3.57
CA LEU A 392 4.95 21.96 -2.30
C LEU A 392 4.21 21.23 -1.18
N GLU A 393 3.01 20.71 -1.46
CA GLU A 393 2.23 19.96 -0.48
C GLU A 393 2.89 18.62 -0.09
N ALA A 394 3.67 18.01 -1.00
CA ALA A 394 4.46 16.82 -0.69
C ALA A 394 5.66 17.14 0.24
N LEU A 395 6.25 18.34 0.12
CA LEU A 395 7.42 18.79 0.89
C LEU A 395 7.06 19.38 2.27
N HIS A 396 5.98 20.15 2.37
CA HIS A 396 5.64 20.90 3.60
C HIS A 396 5.34 20.03 4.82
N ASP A 397 4.93 18.78 4.61
CA ASP A 397 4.63 17.83 5.69
C ASP A 397 5.83 16.92 6.05
N THR A 398 6.97 17.09 5.36
CA THR A 398 8.26 16.49 5.75
C THR A 398 9.09 17.42 6.67
N ASP A 399 8.96 18.73 6.53
CA ASP A 399 9.76 19.71 7.30
C ASP A 399 9.14 20.12 8.63
N LEU A 400 7.82 20.01 8.81
CA LEU A 400 7.17 20.24 10.11
C LEU A 400 7.60 19.22 11.19
N LYS A 401 8.13 18.05 10.79
CA LYS A 401 8.71 17.06 11.72
C LYS A 401 10.21 17.22 11.96
N ARG A 402 10.92 18.04 11.16
CA ARG A 402 12.35 18.32 11.35
C ARG A 402 12.63 19.52 12.26
N ASN A 403 11.63 20.36 12.53
CA ASN A 403 11.77 21.54 13.39
C ASN A 403 11.06 21.42 14.75
N VAL A 404 10.65 20.21 15.14
CA VAL A 404 10.16 19.90 16.50
C VAL A 404 10.82 18.60 16.97
N PHE A 405 12.15 18.64 17.16
CA PHE A 405 12.89 17.79 18.10
C PHE A 405 14.18 18.51 18.49
#